data_AF-A0A925JME1-F1
#
_entry.id   AF-A0A925JME1-F1
#
_cell.length_a   1.000
_cell.length_b   1.000
_cell.length_c   1.000
_cell.angle_alpha   90.00
_cell.angle_beta   90.00
_cell.angle_gamma   90.00
#
_symmetry.space_group_name_H-M   'P 1'
#
loop_
_entity.id
_entity.type
_entity.pdbx_description
1 polymer ?
#
loop_
_entity_poly.entity_id
_entity_poly.type
_entity_poly.pdbx_seq_one_letter_code
_entity_poly.pdbx_strand_id
1 'polypeptide(L)'
;MNNFTEAYNYSNQVISSNKFVFDTDLTKRYSLNGSTEAVFFLVNETGNTRFGALRGDFRSDNNLPTLKISQSSYNVGNVNSNDARKAWYNNTKYPGSIVINKYNLDKFQMPVLHLTELKLIRSESAGELNQNIAVAVSDLNQIRLRAYGSSATPLGINSSAALVISTARMERQLEMVAEGDRLQQLKRIGAKSETSQIRNSPWNCPGMVLQFPQGEISNSPDFLKNPEGGCN
;
A
#
# COMPACT_ATOMS: atom_id res chain seq x y z
N MET A 1 -14.27 -9.85 -0.10
CA MET A 1 -15.45 -9.90 0.81
C MET A 1 -16.37 -8.68 0.71
N ASN A 2 -15.95 -7.52 0.17
CA ASN A 2 -16.82 -6.35 -0.10
C ASN A 2 -17.79 -5.96 1.05
N ASN A 3 -17.44 -6.30 2.30
CA ASN A 3 -18.24 -6.00 3.48
C ASN A 3 -17.79 -4.65 4.05
N PHE A 4 -18.26 -3.58 3.42
CA PHE A 4 -17.83 -2.22 3.72
C PHE A 4 -18.32 -1.73 5.09
N THR A 5 -19.46 -2.21 5.57
CA THR A 5 -19.97 -1.89 6.91
C THR A 5 -18.99 -2.36 7.99
N GLU A 6 -18.58 -3.62 7.94
CA GLU A 6 -17.64 -4.16 8.92
C GLU A 6 -16.22 -3.57 8.75
N ALA A 7 -15.77 -3.37 7.51
CA ALA A 7 -14.49 -2.72 7.25
C ALA A 7 -14.44 -1.30 7.83
N TYR A 8 -15.53 -0.54 7.70
CA TYR A 8 -15.68 0.78 8.32
C TYR A 8 -15.66 0.67 9.85
N ASN A 9 -16.49 -0.21 10.42
CA ASN A 9 -16.65 -0.34 11.87
C ASN A 9 -15.35 -0.72 12.58
N TYR A 10 -14.62 -1.73 12.08
CA TYR A 10 -13.36 -2.15 12.69
C TYR A 10 -12.26 -1.10 12.54
N SER A 11 -12.16 -0.46 11.37
CA SER A 11 -11.20 0.63 11.18
C SER A 11 -11.52 1.80 12.11
N ASN A 12 -12.80 2.15 12.24
CA ASN A 12 -13.28 3.20 13.12
C ASN A 12 -12.98 2.91 14.58
N GLN A 13 -13.14 1.67 15.04
CA GLN A 13 -12.84 1.27 16.41
C GLN A 13 -11.38 1.55 16.77
N VAL A 14 -10.44 1.18 15.89
CA VAL A 14 -9.01 1.38 16.13
C VAL A 14 -8.64 2.86 16.05
N ILE A 15 -9.12 3.58 15.02
CA ILE A 15 -8.79 5.01 14.85
C ILE A 15 -9.34 5.83 16.02
N SER A 16 -10.59 5.58 16.43
CA SER A 16 -11.24 6.31 17.53
C SER A 16 -10.67 5.98 18.91
N SER A 17 -9.81 4.97 19.03
CA SER A 17 -9.07 4.70 20.26
C SER A 17 -8.00 5.76 20.56
N ASN A 18 -7.58 6.54 19.55
CA ASN A 18 -6.51 7.54 19.63
C ASN A 18 -5.15 6.99 20.15
N LYS A 19 -4.94 5.67 20.10
CA LYS A 19 -3.69 5.02 20.56
C LYS A 19 -2.54 5.12 19.56
N PHE A 20 -2.85 5.44 18.30
CA PHE A 20 -1.89 5.52 17.21
C PHE A 20 -1.95 6.91 16.59
N VAL A 21 -0.80 7.43 16.21
CA VAL A 21 -0.66 8.78 15.63
C VAL A 21 0.18 8.71 14.37
N PHE A 22 0.04 9.72 13.50
CA PHE A 22 0.90 9.80 12.32
C PHE A 22 2.36 10.04 12.71
N ASP A 23 3.27 9.40 11.98
CA ASP A 23 4.67 9.78 12.05
C ASP A 23 4.81 11.20 11.52
N THR A 24 5.58 12.02 12.23
CA THR A 24 5.91 13.39 11.81
C THR A 24 6.85 13.40 10.60
N ASP A 25 7.51 12.27 10.33
CA ASP A 25 8.47 12.08 9.26
C ASP A 25 8.08 10.83 8.46
N LEU A 26 7.69 11.03 7.19
CA LEU A 26 7.27 9.98 6.26
C LEU A 26 8.36 8.95 5.96
N THR A 27 9.62 9.22 6.30
CA THR A 27 10.72 8.27 6.14
C THR A 27 10.83 7.29 7.31
N LYS A 28 10.12 7.52 8.43
CA LYS A 28 10.22 6.71 9.65
C LYS A 28 9.31 5.47 9.70
N ARG A 29 8.48 5.24 8.67
CA ARG A 29 7.62 4.05 8.60
C ARG A 29 8.42 2.75 8.83
N TYR A 30 9.61 2.68 8.24
CA TYR A 30 10.54 1.56 8.39
C TYR A 30 11.78 2.01 9.16
N SER A 31 11.63 2.27 10.46
CA SER A 31 12.74 2.69 11.33
C SER A 31 13.10 1.63 12.37
N LEU A 32 14.31 1.73 12.95
CA LEU A 32 14.75 0.84 14.04
C LEU A 32 13.87 0.97 15.29
N ASN A 33 13.38 2.18 15.58
CA ASN A 33 12.53 2.48 16.73
C ASN A 33 11.05 2.17 16.46
N GLY A 34 10.72 1.71 15.26
CA GLY A 34 9.34 1.51 14.81
C GLY A 34 8.65 2.79 14.35
N SER A 35 7.40 2.65 13.99
CA SER A 35 6.51 3.72 13.53
C SER A 35 5.45 3.96 14.59
N THR A 36 5.15 5.22 14.86
CA THR A 36 4.04 5.59 15.76
C THR A 36 2.67 5.28 15.18
N GLU A 37 2.62 5.01 13.87
CA GLU A 37 1.42 4.55 13.17
C GLU A 37 1.19 3.05 13.32
N ALA A 38 2.20 2.27 13.71
CA ALA A 38 2.15 0.82 13.65
C ALA A 38 1.13 0.26 14.66
N VAL A 39 0.08 -0.38 14.13
CA VAL A 39 -0.92 -1.11 14.92
C VAL A 39 -0.46 -2.54 15.15
N PHE A 40 0.14 -3.15 14.13
CA PHE A 40 0.79 -4.44 14.21
C PHE A 40 2.09 -4.39 13.40
N PHE A 41 3.17 -4.91 13.96
CA PHE A 41 4.48 -4.92 13.33
C PHE A 41 5.28 -6.16 13.73
N LEU A 42 6.18 -6.58 12.84
CA LEU A 42 7.16 -7.63 13.13
C LEU A 42 8.43 -6.99 13.70
N VAL A 43 8.90 -7.58 14.79
CA VAL A 43 10.05 -7.07 15.56
C VAL A 43 11.37 -7.52 14.93
N ASN A 44 12.34 -6.63 14.83
CA ASN A 44 13.74 -6.96 14.62
C ASN A 44 14.47 -6.96 15.97
N GLU A 45 14.77 -8.15 16.48
CA GLU A 45 15.34 -8.35 17.81
C GLU A 45 16.82 -7.97 17.87
N THR A 46 17.29 -7.60 19.06
CA THR A 46 18.71 -7.37 19.34
C THR A 46 19.54 -8.58 18.95
N GLY A 47 20.65 -8.35 18.24
CA GLY A 47 21.55 -9.42 17.78
C GLY A 47 21.10 -10.17 16.52
N ASN A 48 19.89 -9.91 16.01
CA ASN A 48 19.40 -10.49 14.75
C ASN A 48 19.37 -9.42 13.64
N THR A 49 19.23 -9.87 12.39
CA THR A 49 19.04 -9.03 11.20
C THR A 49 17.90 -9.63 10.36
N ARG A 50 16.67 -9.53 10.87
CA ARG A 50 15.47 -10.04 10.18
C ARG A 50 15.18 -9.30 8.87
N PHE A 51 14.29 -9.80 8.02
CA PHE A 51 13.86 -9.18 6.75
C PHE A 51 14.96 -9.10 5.66
N GLY A 52 15.87 -10.07 5.65
CA GLY A 52 16.97 -10.14 4.67
C GLY A 52 16.48 -10.18 3.22
N ALA A 53 15.46 -10.98 2.90
CA ALA A 53 14.89 -11.07 1.56
C ALA A 53 14.31 -9.73 1.08
N LEU A 54 13.47 -9.09 1.90
CA LEU A 54 12.90 -7.78 1.60
C LEU A 54 13.99 -6.72 1.30
N ARG A 55 15.06 -6.72 2.10
CA ARG A 55 16.22 -5.86 1.81
C ARG A 55 16.92 -6.27 0.53
N GLY A 56 17.20 -7.55 0.30
CA GLY A 56 17.80 -8.02 -0.95
C GLY A 56 17.02 -7.59 -2.19
N ASP A 57 15.69 -7.56 -2.08
CA ASP A 57 14.80 -7.21 -3.17
C ASP A 57 14.66 -5.71 -3.42
N PHE A 58 14.69 -4.86 -2.39
CA PHE A 58 14.39 -3.43 -2.54
C PHE A 58 15.44 -2.44 -2.01
N ARG A 59 16.37 -2.86 -1.15
CA ARG A 59 17.37 -1.97 -0.56
C ARG A 59 18.30 -1.44 -1.64
N SER A 60 18.44 -0.12 -1.72
CA SER A 60 19.07 0.58 -2.84
C SER A 60 20.20 1.52 -2.43
N ASP A 61 20.52 1.62 -1.15
CA ASP A 61 21.69 2.36 -0.63
C ASP A 61 23.02 1.62 -0.89
N ASN A 62 23.02 0.27 -0.89
CA ASN A 62 24.25 -0.52 -1.02
C ASN A 62 24.53 -1.00 -2.45
N ASN A 63 23.53 -1.56 -3.13
CA ASN A 63 23.64 -2.16 -4.47
C ASN A 63 22.36 -1.90 -5.28
N LEU A 64 22.41 -2.11 -6.60
CA LEU A 64 21.20 -2.10 -7.42
C LEU A 64 20.29 -3.27 -6.98
N PRO A 65 19.08 -3.00 -6.48
CA PRO A 65 18.16 -4.03 -6.01
C PRO A 65 17.61 -4.89 -7.16
N THR A 66 17.16 -6.10 -6.81
CA THR A 66 16.49 -7.02 -7.75
C THR A 66 15.20 -6.41 -8.28
N LEU A 67 14.37 -5.86 -7.40
CA LEU A 67 13.08 -5.26 -7.76
C LEU A 67 13.22 -3.76 -7.98
N LYS A 68 12.57 -3.29 -9.05
CA LYS A 68 12.57 -1.90 -9.50
C LYS A 68 11.14 -1.42 -9.66
N ILE A 69 10.95 -0.12 -9.60
CA ILE A 69 9.66 0.53 -9.78
C ILE A 69 9.43 0.79 -11.28
N SER A 70 8.21 0.54 -11.76
CA SER A 70 7.84 0.87 -13.13
C SER A 70 7.82 2.38 -13.35
N GLN A 71 8.13 2.83 -14.57
CA GLN A 71 8.01 4.25 -14.94
C GLN A 71 6.61 4.81 -14.65
N SER A 72 5.56 4.02 -14.89
CA SER A 72 4.18 4.43 -14.59
C SER A 72 3.95 4.69 -13.10
N SER A 73 4.49 3.84 -12.21
CA SER A 73 4.34 4.02 -10.76
C SER A 73 5.16 5.19 -10.25
N TYR A 74 6.36 5.40 -10.82
CA TYR A 74 7.19 6.57 -10.53
C TYR A 74 6.49 7.87 -10.93
N ASN A 75 5.93 7.93 -12.14
CA ASN A 75 5.22 9.11 -12.63
C ASN A 75 4.05 9.48 -11.71
N VAL A 76 3.27 8.49 -11.24
CA VAL A 76 2.21 8.73 -10.26
C VAL A 76 2.76 9.30 -8.95
N GLY A 77 3.84 8.73 -8.41
CA GLY A 77 4.47 9.20 -7.17
C GLY A 77 5.23 10.52 -7.26
N ASN A 78 5.50 11.03 -8.47
CA ASN A 78 6.33 12.22 -8.71
C ASN A 78 5.61 13.32 -9.50
N VAL A 79 4.32 13.15 -9.83
CA VAL A 79 3.55 14.13 -10.61
C VAL A 79 3.45 15.47 -9.89
N ASN A 80 3.31 15.45 -8.55
CA ASN A 80 3.23 16.65 -7.73
C ASN A 80 4.56 16.88 -7.03
N SER A 81 5.23 17.99 -7.36
CA SER A 81 6.54 18.35 -6.81
C SER A 81 6.52 18.61 -5.30
N ASN A 82 5.36 18.92 -4.73
CA ASN A 82 5.14 19.16 -3.30
C ASN A 82 4.82 17.87 -2.51
N ASP A 83 4.68 16.72 -3.18
CA ASP A 83 4.48 15.45 -2.47
C ASP A 83 5.77 15.00 -1.78
N ALA A 84 5.79 15.02 -0.46
CA ALA A 84 6.94 14.58 0.33
C ALA A 84 7.23 13.07 0.15
N ARG A 85 6.25 12.27 -0.26
CA ARG A 85 6.42 10.82 -0.52
C ARG A 85 7.30 10.54 -1.73
N LYS A 86 7.55 11.54 -2.59
CA LYS A 86 8.52 11.41 -3.69
C LYS A 86 9.92 11.02 -3.19
N ALA A 87 10.26 11.36 -1.94
CA ALA A 87 11.51 10.98 -1.29
C ALA A 87 11.69 9.46 -1.15
N TRP A 88 10.60 8.68 -1.26
CA TRP A 88 10.68 7.23 -1.30
C TRP A 88 11.24 6.69 -2.62
N TYR A 89 11.28 7.48 -3.69
CA TYR A 89 11.81 7.06 -4.99
C TYR A 89 13.22 7.61 -5.22
N ASN A 90 14.00 6.89 -6.01
CA ASN A 90 15.26 7.38 -6.55
C ASN A 90 15.41 6.89 -7.99
N ASN A 91 15.57 7.81 -8.95
CA ASN A 91 15.83 7.47 -10.36
C ASN A 91 17.22 7.87 -10.86
N THR A 92 18.04 8.51 -10.00
CA THR A 92 19.31 9.12 -10.39
C THR A 92 20.51 8.26 -9.97
N LYS A 93 20.38 7.52 -8.86
CA LYS A 93 21.47 6.71 -8.32
C LYS A 93 21.91 5.59 -9.24
N TYR A 94 20.94 4.96 -9.92
CA TYR A 94 21.18 3.88 -10.86
C TYR A 94 20.59 4.28 -12.22
N PRO A 95 21.40 4.80 -13.16
CA PRO A 95 20.90 5.24 -14.47
C PRO A 95 20.04 4.17 -15.15
N GLY A 96 18.84 4.57 -15.60
CA GLY A 96 17.87 3.66 -16.23
C GLY A 96 17.08 2.76 -15.28
N SER A 97 17.26 2.90 -13.96
CA SER A 97 16.51 2.13 -12.95
C SER A 97 15.87 3.07 -11.92
N ILE A 98 14.62 2.77 -11.58
CA ILE A 98 13.90 3.47 -10.51
C ILE A 98 13.82 2.54 -9.31
N VAL A 99 14.32 2.99 -8.18
CA VAL A 99 14.43 2.21 -6.95
C VAL A 99 13.70 2.90 -5.80
N ILE A 100 13.50 2.18 -4.69
CA ILE A 100 12.81 2.69 -3.49
C ILE A 100 13.81 2.89 -2.34
N ASN A 101 13.65 3.97 -1.58
CA ASN A 101 14.48 4.31 -0.43
C ASN A 101 13.91 3.77 0.90
N LYS A 102 12.67 3.26 0.90
CA LYS A 102 11.95 2.83 2.12
C LYS A 102 12.70 1.80 2.97
N TYR A 103 13.59 1.02 2.38
CA TYR A 103 14.26 -0.10 3.03
C TYR A 103 15.79 0.08 3.14
N ASN A 104 16.28 1.32 3.07
CA ASN A 104 17.70 1.69 3.12
C ASN A 104 18.26 1.75 4.55
N LEU A 105 17.95 0.74 5.36
CA LEU A 105 18.50 0.55 6.70
C LEU A 105 18.91 -0.91 6.88
N ASP A 106 19.98 -1.14 7.65
CA ASP A 106 20.39 -2.51 8.02
C ASP A 106 19.33 -3.23 8.85
N LYS A 107 18.64 -2.47 9.71
CA LYS A 107 17.63 -2.96 10.64
C LYS A 107 16.49 -1.95 10.77
N PHE A 108 15.27 -2.47 10.76
CA PHE A 108 14.04 -1.72 10.97
C PHE A 108 12.98 -2.66 11.57
N GLN A 109 12.00 -2.11 12.28
CA GLN A 109 10.75 -2.79 12.58
C GLN A 109 9.88 -2.77 11.33
N MET A 110 9.13 -3.83 11.07
CA MET A 110 8.30 -3.93 9.86
C MET A 110 6.81 -3.77 10.22
N PRO A 111 6.21 -2.59 10.02
CA PRO A 111 4.76 -2.46 10.12
C PRO A 111 4.07 -3.41 9.15
N VAL A 112 3.05 -4.10 9.64
CA VAL A 112 2.18 -4.98 8.85
C VAL A 112 0.79 -4.37 8.73
N LEU A 113 0.34 -3.65 9.77
CA LEU A 113 -0.87 -2.85 9.78
C LEU A 113 -0.57 -1.52 10.46
N HIS A 114 -1.02 -0.42 9.87
CA HIS A 114 -0.74 0.91 10.40
C HIS A 114 -1.91 1.90 10.22
N LEU A 115 -1.88 3.00 10.96
CA LEU A 115 -2.96 3.99 11.02
C LEU A 115 -3.35 4.55 9.65
N THR A 116 -2.38 4.88 8.79
CA THR A 116 -2.67 5.32 7.41
C THR A 116 -3.54 4.31 6.67
N GLU A 117 -3.22 3.02 6.78
CA GLU A 117 -3.99 1.97 6.11
C GLU A 117 -5.45 1.97 6.58
N LEU A 118 -5.65 2.01 7.90
CA LEU A 118 -6.99 1.99 8.51
C LEU A 118 -7.81 3.21 8.11
N LYS A 119 -7.19 4.39 8.04
CA LYS A 119 -7.86 5.61 7.57
C LYS A 119 -8.29 5.47 6.11
N LEU A 120 -7.44 4.92 5.25
CA LEU A 120 -7.79 4.67 3.86
C LEU A 120 -8.91 3.62 3.71
N ILE A 121 -8.89 2.55 4.51
CA ILE A 121 -9.97 1.55 4.55
C ILE A 121 -11.28 2.19 5.00
N ARG A 122 -11.26 3.00 6.08
CA ARG A 122 -12.44 3.70 6.60
C ARG A 122 -12.99 4.68 5.57
N SER A 123 -12.13 5.48 4.93
CA SER A 123 -12.54 6.45 3.93
C SER A 123 -13.14 5.79 2.69
N GLU A 124 -12.52 4.74 2.16
CA GLU A 124 -13.07 4.04 1.00
C GLU A 124 -14.40 3.36 1.34
N SER A 125 -14.49 2.70 2.49
CA SER A 125 -15.73 2.03 2.93
C SER A 125 -16.88 3.02 3.14
N ALA A 126 -16.60 4.20 3.70
CA ALA A 126 -17.56 5.30 3.84
C ALA A 126 -18.07 5.77 2.47
N GLY A 127 -17.16 5.92 1.49
CA GLY A 127 -17.53 6.24 0.12
C GLY A 127 -18.41 5.16 -0.53
N GLU A 128 -18.05 3.89 -0.38
CA GLU A 128 -18.79 2.74 -0.93
C GLU A 128 -20.20 2.61 -0.33
N LEU A 129 -20.37 2.96 0.94
CA LEU A 129 -21.67 3.00 1.61
C LEU A 129 -22.44 4.30 1.37
N ASN A 130 -21.80 5.33 0.81
CA ASN A 130 -22.27 6.71 0.78
C ASN A 130 -22.74 7.20 2.16
N GLN A 131 -21.96 6.89 3.20
CA GLN A 131 -22.24 7.21 4.61
C GLN A 131 -20.97 7.77 5.26
N ASN A 132 -21.13 8.58 6.30
CA ASN A 132 -19.99 9.12 7.06
C ASN A 132 -18.95 9.87 6.20
N ILE A 133 -19.39 10.49 5.10
CA ILE A 133 -18.54 11.18 4.11
C ILE A 133 -17.67 12.25 4.77
N ALA A 134 -18.22 13.03 5.70
CA ALA A 134 -17.48 14.05 6.45
C ALA A 134 -16.27 13.45 7.21
N VAL A 135 -16.44 12.27 7.81
CA VAL A 135 -15.37 11.55 8.53
C VAL A 135 -14.30 11.07 7.54
N ALA A 136 -14.72 10.48 6.41
CA ALA A 136 -13.82 10.02 5.36
C ALA A 136 -12.99 11.16 4.77
N VAL A 137 -13.61 12.31 4.52
CA VAL A 137 -12.95 13.54 4.06
C VAL A 137 -11.92 14.02 5.09
N SER A 138 -12.25 13.98 6.38
CA SER A 138 -11.31 14.34 7.44
C SER A 138 -10.07 13.44 7.43
N ASP A 139 -10.24 12.13 7.36
CA ASP A 139 -9.13 11.17 7.27
C ASP A 139 -8.23 11.41 6.06
N LEU A 140 -8.83 11.59 4.88
CA LEU A 140 -8.10 11.87 3.64
C LEU A 140 -7.36 13.20 3.73
N ASN A 141 -7.98 14.23 4.30
CA ASN A 141 -7.34 15.53 4.47
C ASN A 141 -6.16 15.46 5.43
N GLN A 142 -6.20 14.63 6.49
CA GLN A 142 -5.04 14.44 7.36
C GLN A 142 -3.89 13.72 6.63
N ILE A 143 -4.18 12.68 5.84
CA ILE A 143 -3.18 11.99 5.01
C ILE A 143 -2.54 12.95 4.01
N ARG A 144 -3.36 13.76 3.33
CA ARG A 144 -2.90 14.75 2.35
C ARG A 144 -2.13 15.88 3.00
N LEU A 145 -2.57 16.37 4.15
CA LEU A 145 -1.85 17.40 4.90
C LEU A 145 -0.45 16.92 5.29
N ARG A 146 -0.30 15.67 5.73
CA ARG A 146 1.01 15.08 6.01
C ARG A 146 1.87 14.97 4.75
N ALA A 147 1.30 14.57 3.62
CA ALA A 147 2.04 14.39 2.37
C ALA A 147 2.46 15.70 1.70
N TYR A 148 1.62 16.72 1.74
CA TYR A 148 1.80 17.97 0.98
C TYR A 148 2.07 19.20 1.86
N GLY A 149 1.96 19.10 3.19
CA GLY A 149 2.11 20.22 4.11
C GLY A 149 1.14 21.37 3.77
N SER A 150 1.64 22.60 3.80
CA SER A 150 0.88 23.80 3.44
C SER A 150 0.40 23.82 1.99
N SER A 151 0.93 22.97 1.12
CA SER A 151 0.50 22.83 -0.28
C SER A 151 -0.64 21.82 -0.45
N ALA A 152 -1.16 21.22 0.62
CA ALA A 152 -2.31 20.33 0.55
C ALA A 152 -3.56 21.08 0.09
N THR A 153 -4.28 20.51 -0.88
CA THR A 153 -5.60 21.01 -1.30
C THR A 153 -6.69 20.15 -0.67
N PRO A 154 -7.28 20.54 0.47
CA PRO A 154 -8.23 19.68 1.18
C PRO A 154 -9.50 19.42 0.35
N LEU A 155 -10.07 18.24 0.52
CA LEU A 155 -11.40 17.91 0.05
C LEU A 155 -12.44 18.69 0.87
N GLY A 156 -13.50 19.15 0.20
CA GLY A 156 -14.64 19.77 0.87
C GLY A 156 -15.46 18.75 1.65
N ILE A 157 -16.04 19.16 2.78
CA ILE A 157 -16.79 18.27 3.71
C ILE A 157 -17.98 17.56 3.03
N ASN A 158 -18.54 18.15 1.98
CA ASN A 158 -19.66 17.64 1.19
C ASN A 158 -19.21 16.99 -0.14
N SER A 159 -17.98 16.47 -0.20
CA SER A 159 -17.47 15.77 -1.39
C SER A 159 -18.35 14.57 -1.76
N SER A 160 -18.46 14.25 -3.05
CA SER A 160 -19.24 13.09 -3.48
C SER A 160 -18.58 11.77 -3.05
N ALA A 161 -19.39 10.71 -2.88
CA ALA A 161 -18.88 9.37 -2.61
C ALA A 161 -17.84 8.91 -3.63
N ALA A 162 -18.07 9.15 -4.91
CA ALA A 162 -17.13 8.82 -5.98
C ALA A 162 -15.78 9.54 -5.85
N LEU A 163 -15.79 10.82 -5.46
CA LEU A 163 -14.57 11.58 -5.19
C LEU A 163 -13.82 11.03 -3.97
N VAL A 164 -14.53 10.64 -2.90
CA VAL A 164 -13.93 10.02 -1.71
C VAL A 164 -13.27 8.69 -2.06
N ILE A 165 -13.95 7.81 -2.81
CA ILE A 165 -13.41 6.50 -3.23
C ILE A 165 -12.17 6.69 -4.09
N SER A 166 -12.26 7.51 -5.14
CA SER A 166 -11.13 7.73 -6.05
C SER A 166 -9.92 8.36 -5.35
N THR A 167 -10.16 9.31 -4.43
CA THR A 167 -9.10 9.91 -3.61
C THR A 167 -8.48 8.88 -2.67
N ALA A 168 -9.28 8.10 -1.94
CA ALA A 168 -8.77 7.07 -1.04
C ALA A 168 -7.89 6.05 -1.78
N ARG A 169 -8.30 5.62 -2.97
CA ARG A 169 -7.54 4.68 -3.80
C ARG A 169 -6.26 5.29 -4.37
N MET A 170 -6.28 6.57 -4.76
CA MET A 170 -5.09 7.29 -5.21
C MET A 170 -4.09 7.45 -4.06
N GLU A 171 -4.54 7.95 -2.91
CA GLU A 171 -3.70 8.09 -1.73
C GLU A 171 -3.14 6.73 -1.27
N ARG A 172 -3.93 5.64 -1.33
CA ARG A 172 -3.41 4.29 -1.03
C ARG A 172 -2.31 3.85 -1.99
N GLN A 173 -2.45 4.14 -3.29
CA GLN A 173 -1.40 3.84 -4.27
C GLN A 173 -0.10 4.59 -3.97
N LEU A 174 -0.20 5.86 -3.55
CA LEU A 174 0.95 6.68 -3.19
C LEU A 174 1.59 6.20 -1.89
N GLU A 175 0.78 5.97 -0.85
CA GLU A 175 1.23 5.56 0.48
C GLU A 175 1.92 4.19 0.46
N MET A 176 1.34 3.20 -0.24
CA MET A 176 1.72 1.79 -0.12
C MET A 176 2.68 1.30 -1.22
N VAL A 177 3.38 2.21 -1.89
CA VAL A 177 4.36 1.82 -2.91
C VAL A 177 5.41 0.88 -2.31
N ALA A 178 5.63 -0.26 -2.97
CA ALA A 178 6.54 -1.33 -2.54
C ALA A 178 6.19 -2.00 -1.20
N GLU A 179 4.94 -1.91 -0.73
CA GLU A 179 4.47 -2.52 0.53
C GLU A 179 3.54 -3.73 0.32
N GLY A 180 3.54 -4.34 -0.88
CA GLY A 180 2.73 -5.53 -1.19
C GLY A 180 1.23 -5.28 -1.46
N ASP A 181 0.79 -4.02 -1.48
CA ASP A 181 -0.64 -3.65 -1.54
C ASP A 181 -1.22 -3.61 -2.97
N ARG A 182 -0.51 -2.98 -3.92
CA ARG A 182 -1.08 -2.54 -5.20
C ARG A 182 -1.75 -3.64 -6.03
N LEU A 183 -1.15 -4.84 -6.06
CA LEU A 183 -1.70 -5.96 -6.83
C LEU A 183 -3.06 -6.39 -6.29
N GLN A 184 -3.19 -6.51 -4.96
CA GLN A 184 -4.44 -6.93 -4.32
C GLN A 184 -5.52 -5.87 -4.48
N GLN A 185 -5.14 -4.59 -4.41
CA GLN A 185 -6.04 -3.47 -4.70
C GLN A 185 -6.62 -3.55 -6.11
N LEU A 186 -5.77 -3.77 -7.12
CA LEU A 186 -6.23 -3.88 -8.51
C LEU A 186 -7.15 -5.10 -8.72
N LYS A 187 -6.80 -6.26 -8.14
CA LYS A 187 -7.64 -7.47 -8.21
C LYS A 187 -9.01 -7.26 -7.58
N ARG A 188 -9.09 -6.65 -6.39
CA ARG A 188 -10.40 -6.44 -5.73
C ARG A 188 -11.26 -5.41 -6.44
N ILE A 189 -10.67 -4.38 -7.04
CA ILE A 189 -11.39 -3.39 -7.85
C ILE A 189 -11.92 -4.06 -9.12
N GLY A 190 -11.11 -4.92 -9.74
CA GLY A 190 -11.53 -5.73 -10.88
C GLY A 190 -12.68 -6.68 -10.55
N ALA A 191 -12.64 -7.31 -9.38
CA ALA A 191 -13.72 -8.16 -8.87
C ALA A 191 -15.05 -7.41 -8.64
N LYS A 192 -15.03 -6.08 -8.58
CA LYS A 192 -16.22 -5.21 -8.54
C LYS A 192 -16.64 -4.70 -9.93
N SER A 193 -16.03 -5.21 -11.00
CA SER A 193 -16.27 -4.77 -12.39
C SER A 193 -15.92 -3.30 -12.65
N GLU A 194 -15.08 -2.69 -11.81
CA GLU A 194 -14.64 -1.30 -11.96
C GLU A 194 -13.36 -1.18 -12.81
N THR A 195 -12.69 -2.31 -13.05
CA THR A 195 -11.63 -2.42 -14.06
C THR A 195 -11.65 -3.80 -14.69
N SER A 196 -11.48 -3.88 -16.01
CA SER A 196 -11.43 -5.15 -16.74
C SER A 196 -10.00 -5.64 -16.96
N GLN A 197 -9.00 -4.74 -16.89
CA GLN A 197 -7.61 -5.04 -17.25
C GLN A 197 -6.59 -4.39 -16.32
N ILE A 198 -5.47 -5.08 -16.10
CA ILE A 198 -4.27 -4.61 -15.41
C ILE A 198 -3.10 -4.76 -16.38
N ARG A 199 -2.50 -3.63 -16.80
CA ARG A 199 -1.39 -3.62 -17.76
C ARG A 199 -1.70 -4.43 -19.04
N ASN A 200 -2.88 -4.20 -19.61
CA ASN A 200 -3.43 -4.86 -20.81
C ASN A 200 -3.85 -6.33 -20.64
N SER A 201 -3.58 -6.97 -19.50
CA SER A 201 -4.06 -8.32 -19.22
C SER A 201 -5.35 -8.32 -18.40
N PRO A 202 -6.21 -9.35 -18.52
CA PRO A 202 -7.40 -9.47 -17.67
C PRO A 202 -7.04 -9.40 -16.18
N TRP A 203 -7.83 -8.67 -15.38
CA TRP A 203 -7.54 -8.52 -13.94
C TRP A 203 -7.57 -9.86 -13.18
N ASN A 204 -8.32 -10.84 -13.70
CA ASN A 204 -8.53 -12.18 -13.16
C ASN A 204 -7.84 -13.28 -13.98
N CYS A 205 -6.81 -12.95 -14.76
CA CYS A 205 -6.09 -13.98 -15.49
C CYS A 205 -5.51 -15.05 -14.53
N PRO A 206 -5.53 -16.35 -14.90
CA PRO A 206 -5.11 -17.44 -14.02
C PRO A 206 -3.70 -17.29 -13.42
N GLY A 207 -2.75 -16.73 -14.19
CA GLY A 207 -1.37 -16.47 -13.75
C GLY A 207 -1.22 -15.46 -12.60
N MET A 208 -2.32 -14.84 -12.13
CA MET A 208 -2.34 -13.93 -10.97
C MET A 208 -2.57 -14.67 -9.64
N VAL A 209 -2.63 -16.01 -9.68
CA VAL A 209 -2.72 -16.89 -8.51
C VAL A 209 -1.49 -17.77 -8.49
N LEU A 210 -0.83 -17.88 -7.33
CA LEU A 210 0.33 -18.75 -7.18
C LEU A 210 -0.09 -20.21 -7.34
N GLN A 211 0.69 -21.00 -8.08
CA GLN A 211 0.51 -22.44 -8.12
C GLN A 211 0.89 -23.04 -6.76
N PHE A 212 0.23 -24.13 -6.41
CA PHE A 212 0.59 -24.89 -5.23
C PHE A 212 1.98 -25.54 -5.39
N PRO A 213 2.75 -25.70 -4.31
CA PRO A 213 4.05 -26.36 -4.39
C PRO A 213 3.93 -27.77 -4.96
N GLN A 214 4.91 -28.19 -5.77
CA GLN A 214 4.92 -29.53 -6.36
C GLN A 214 4.85 -30.65 -5.32
N GLY A 215 5.44 -30.44 -4.14
CA GLY A 215 5.36 -31.39 -3.03
C GLY A 215 3.94 -31.61 -2.51
N GLU A 216 3.07 -30.60 -2.54
CA GLU A 216 1.66 -30.75 -2.14
C GLU A 216 0.88 -31.54 -3.19
N ILE A 217 1.09 -31.20 -4.46
CA ILE A 217 0.44 -31.83 -5.62
C ILE A 217 0.82 -33.31 -5.73
N SER A 218 2.11 -33.64 -5.64
CA SER A 218 2.60 -35.01 -5.83
C SER A 218 2.15 -35.98 -4.74
N ASN A 219 1.88 -35.49 -3.53
CA ASN A 219 1.52 -36.32 -2.38
C ASN A 219 0.00 -36.41 -2.14
N SER A 220 -0.79 -35.64 -2.89
CA SER A 220 -2.25 -35.58 -2.74
C SER A 220 -2.91 -35.80 -4.10
N PRO A 221 -3.30 -37.03 -4.46
CA PRO A 221 -3.80 -37.36 -5.80
C PRO A 221 -5.07 -36.61 -6.20
N ASP A 222 -5.90 -36.20 -5.23
CA ASP A 222 -7.13 -35.44 -5.46
C ASP A 222 -6.93 -33.91 -5.41
N PHE A 223 -5.68 -33.46 -5.32
CA PHE A 223 -5.37 -32.04 -5.13
C PHE A 223 -5.45 -31.27 -6.44
N LEU A 224 -6.46 -30.41 -6.54
CA LEU A 224 -6.73 -29.62 -7.72
C LEU A 224 -5.74 -28.45 -7.83
N LYS A 225 -5.01 -28.40 -8.95
CA LYS A 225 -4.10 -27.32 -9.29
C LYS A 225 -4.86 -26.02 -9.60
N ASN A 226 -4.22 -24.88 -9.34
CA ASN A 226 -4.72 -23.62 -9.88
C ASN A 226 -4.57 -23.63 -11.42
N PRO A 227 -5.52 -23.03 -12.16
CA PRO A 227 -5.35 -22.81 -13.60
C PRO A 227 -4.16 -21.88 -13.86
N GLU A 228 -3.51 -22.03 -15.02
CA GLU A 228 -2.25 -21.36 -15.34
C GLU A 228 -2.38 -20.42 -16.56
N GLY A 229 -1.51 -19.40 -16.63
CA GLY A 229 -1.38 -18.53 -17.81
C GLY A 229 -2.45 -17.43 -17.97
N GLY A 230 -2.68 -16.99 -19.21
CA GLY A 230 -3.73 -16.02 -19.58
C GLY A 230 -3.48 -14.56 -19.23
N CYS A 231 -2.27 -14.21 -18.77
CA CYS A 231 -1.87 -12.84 -18.44
C CYS A 231 -1.06 -12.21 -19.59
N ASN A 232 -1.64 -12.19 -20.78
CA ASN A 232 -1.07 -11.62 -22.00
C ASN A 232 -2.02 -10.60 -22.66
#